data_AF-A0A6G3PV22-F1
#
_entry.id   AF-A0A6G3PV22-F1
#
_cell.length_a   1.000
_cell.length_b   1.000
_cell.length_c   1.000
_cell.angle_alpha   90.00
_cell.angle_beta   90.00
_cell.angle_gamma   90.00
#
_symmetry.space_group_name_H-M   'P 1'
#
loop_
_entity.id
_entity.type
_entity.pdbx_description
1 polymer ?
#
loop_
_entity_poly.entity_id
_entity_poly.type
_entity_poly.pdbx_seq_one_letter_code
_entity_poly.pdbx_strand_id
1 'polypeptide(L)'
;LGQAQEAARRAKEALAALPETRARRRGIALVLLASAQVQQREVERACHTGVRAMELLSTVRSSRGAEYLDDLHQRLTPFGEEPAVREFGERLELQAA
;
A
#
# COMPACT_ATOMS: atom_id res chain seq x y z
N LEU A 1 -8.52 -2.58 17.44
CA LEU A 1 -7.10 -2.98 17.24
C LEU A 1 -6.24 -1.72 17.28
N GLY A 2 -5.31 -1.64 18.23
CA GLY A 2 -4.33 -0.53 18.39
C GLY A 2 -2.90 -1.01 18.11
N GLN A 3 -2.72 -1.79 17.04
CA GLN A 3 -1.46 -2.50 16.73
C GLN A 3 -0.77 -1.94 15.47
N ALA A 4 -1.08 -0.72 15.07
CA ALA A 4 -0.58 -0.15 13.83
C ALA A 4 0.96 -0.05 13.81
N GLN A 5 1.59 0.31 14.94
CA GLN A 5 3.04 0.35 15.07
C GLN A 5 3.68 -1.03 14.88
N GLU A 6 3.09 -2.07 15.49
CA GLU A 6 3.58 -3.43 15.37
C GLU A 6 3.42 -3.95 13.93
N ALA A 7 2.27 -3.70 13.30
CA ALA A 7 2.04 -4.05 11.91
C ALA A 7 3.05 -3.37 10.97
N ALA A 8 3.31 -2.07 11.17
CA ALA A 8 4.31 -1.33 10.41
C ALA A 8 5.72 -1.90 10.60
N ARG A 9 6.08 -2.29 11.83
CA ARG A 9 7.38 -2.92 12.13
C ARG A 9 7.52 -4.26 11.40
N ARG A 10 6.53 -5.15 11.51
CA ARG A 10 6.54 -6.46 10.84
C ARG A 10 6.59 -6.33 9.32
N ALA A 11 5.86 -5.38 8.74
CA ALA A 11 5.91 -5.12 7.31
C ALA A 11 7.30 -4.65 6.86
N LYS A 12 7.96 -3.77 7.62
CA LYS A 12 9.34 -3.33 7.36
C LYS A 12 10.35 -4.47 7.48
N GLU A 13 10.24 -5.30 8.52
CA GLU A 13 11.08 -6.50 8.69
C GLU A 13 10.95 -7.45 7.50
N ALA A 14 9.72 -7.70 7.05
CA ALA A 14 9.47 -8.53 5.85
C ALA A 14 10.10 -7.91 4.59
N LEU A 15 9.97 -6.59 4.40
CA LEU A 15 10.59 -5.89 3.27
C LEU A 15 12.12 -5.93 3.29
N ALA A 16 12.74 -5.89 4.47
CA ALA A 16 14.18 -6.00 4.61
C ALA A 16 14.67 -7.44 4.30
N ALA A 17 13.89 -8.45 4.69
CA ALA A 17 14.25 -9.85 4.49
C ALA A 17 13.97 -10.39 3.08
N LEU A 18 13.04 -9.77 2.33
CA LEU A 18 12.65 -10.24 0.99
C LEU A 18 13.60 -9.71 -0.09
N PRO A 19 14.21 -10.58 -0.93
CA PRO A 19 14.99 -10.13 -2.06
C PRO A 19 14.11 -9.45 -3.12
N GLU A 20 14.68 -8.57 -3.93
CA GLU A 20 13.97 -7.77 -4.94
C GLU A 20 13.20 -8.64 -5.96
N THR A 21 13.71 -9.83 -6.27
CA THR A 21 13.07 -10.82 -7.14
C THR A 21 11.71 -11.30 -6.63
N ARG A 22 11.38 -11.09 -5.34
CA ARG A 22 10.07 -11.41 -4.75
C ARG A 22 9.09 -10.24 -4.87
N ALA A 23 9.00 -9.62 -6.06
CA ALA A 23 8.20 -8.42 -6.34
C ALA A 23 6.78 -8.48 -5.76
N ARG A 24 6.03 -9.58 -5.99
CA ARG A 24 4.67 -9.75 -5.44
C ARG A 24 4.62 -9.67 -3.92
N ARG A 25 5.52 -10.38 -3.22
CA ARG A 25 5.55 -10.40 -1.74
C ARG A 25 5.98 -9.04 -1.19
N ARG A 26 6.93 -8.37 -1.83
CA ARG A 26 7.36 -7.02 -1.48
C ARG A 26 6.23 -6.01 -1.69
N GLY A 27 5.51 -6.08 -2.80
CA GLY A 27 4.33 -5.26 -3.07
C GLY A 27 3.27 -5.42 -1.98
N ILE A 28 2.89 -6.65 -1.62
CA ILE A 28 1.93 -6.90 -0.53
C ILE A 28 2.44 -6.34 0.81
N ALA A 29 3.73 -6.53 1.15
CA ALA A 29 4.28 -5.99 2.38
C ALA A 29 4.28 -4.45 2.41
N LEU A 30 4.45 -3.78 1.26
CA LEU A 30 4.28 -2.33 1.15
C LEU A 30 2.82 -1.90 1.37
N VAL A 31 1.84 -2.62 0.83
CA VAL A 31 0.42 -2.32 1.11
C VAL A 31 0.13 -2.45 2.60
N LEU A 32 0.61 -3.52 3.25
CA LEU A 32 0.41 -3.69 4.69
C LEU A 32 1.05 -2.57 5.51
N LEU A 33 2.23 -2.08 5.09
CA LEU A 33 2.86 -0.91 5.69
C LEU A 33 2.03 0.35 5.49
N ALA A 34 1.50 0.57 4.28
CA ALA A 34 0.63 1.71 3.97
C ALA A 34 -0.65 1.67 4.83
N SER A 35 -1.33 0.52 4.93
CA SER A 35 -2.52 0.35 5.78
C SER A 35 -2.23 0.59 7.27
N ALA A 36 -1.02 0.28 7.74
CA ALA A 36 -0.59 0.62 9.10
C ALA A 36 -0.30 2.12 9.27
N GLN A 37 0.20 2.80 8.23
CA GLN A 37 0.40 4.25 8.24
C GLN A 37 -0.95 4.99 8.23
N VAL A 38 -1.95 4.53 7.47
CA VAL A 38 -3.31 5.09 7.52
C VAL A 38 -3.89 5.03 8.94
N GLN A 39 -3.74 3.90 9.63
CA GLN A 39 -4.18 3.75 11.03
C GLN A 39 -3.45 4.69 12.00
N GLN A 40 -2.22 5.10 11.66
CA GLN A 40 -1.45 6.09 12.42
C GLN A 40 -1.76 7.53 12.01
N ARG A 41 -2.72 7.77 11.10
CA ARG A 41 -3.03 9.08 10.49
C ARG A 41 -1.88 9.68 9.68
N GLU A 42 -0.93 8.86 9.26
CA GLU A 42 0.19 9.23 8.38
C GLU A 42 -0.24 9.10 6.90
N VAL A 43 -1.28 9.83 6.50
CA VAL A 43 -2.03 9.60 5.25
C VAL A 43 -1.17 9.82 4.01
N GLU A 44 -0.45 10.93 3.94
CA GLU A 44 0.44 11.23 2.81
C GLU A 44 1.55 10.18 2.68
N ARG A 45 2.11 9.74 3.80
CA ARG A 45 3.10 8.65 3.83
C ARG A 45 2.52 7.32 3.37
N ALA A 46 1.26 7.04 3.73
CA ALA A 46 0.53 5.86 3.27
C ALA A 46 0.35 5.88 1.76
N CYS A 47 -0.03 7.02 1.17
CA CYS A 47 -0.17 7.17 -0.27
C CYS A 47 1.15 6.92 -1.00
N HIS A 48 2.25 7.55 -0.54
CA HIS A 48 3.59 7.31 -1.09
C HIS A 48 4.02 5.83 -1.01
N THR A 49 3.75 5.17 0.12
CA THR A 49 4.05 3.73 0.27
C THR A 49 3.17 2.88 -0.64
N GLY A 50 1.89 3.25 -0.80
CA GLY A 50 0.92 2.61 -1.68
C GLY A 50 1.33 2.71 -3.16
N VAL A 51 1.81 3.86 -3.62
CA VAL A 51 2.33 4.02 -5.00
C VAL A 51 3.48 3.05 -5.27
N ARG A 52 4.44 2.92 -4.34
CA ARG A 52 5.53 1.95 -4.49
C ARG A 52 5.03 0.50 -4.52
N ALA A 53 3.96 0.21 -3.78
CA ALA A 53 3.31 -1.11 -3.82
C ALA A 53 2.69 -1.36 -5.21
N MET A 54 1.97 -0.37 -5.73
CA MET A 54 1.35 -0.37 -7.05
C MET A 54 2.39 -0.61 -8.15
N GLU A 55 3.51 0.13 -8.13
CA GLU A 55 4.63 -0.05 -9.07
C GLU A 55 5.15 -1.49 -9.05
N LEU A 56 5.43 -2.08 -7.87
CA LEU A 56 5.90 -3.46 -7.80
C LEU A 56 4.85 -4.47 -8.26
N LEU A 57 3.58 -4.27 -7.88
CA LEU A 57 2.50 -5.20 -8.24
C LEU A 57 2.15 -5.10 -9.73
N SER A 58 2.38 -3.95 -10.38
CA SER A 58 2.23 -3.78 -11.83
C SER A 58 3.18 -4.69 -12.63
N THR A 59 4.38 -4.96 -12.09
CA THR A 59 5.37 -5.84 -12.75
C THR A 59 4.97 -7.31 -12.72
N VAL A 60 4.03 -7.68 -11.86
CA VAL A 60 3.62 -9.07 -11.63
C VAL A 60 2.10 -9.18 -11.59
N ARG A 61 1.47 -9.63 -12.69
CA ARG A 61 0.01 -9.84 -12.77
C ARG A 61 -0.49 -10.68 -11.58
N SER A 62 -1.05 -10.03 -10.56
CA SER A 62 -1.38 -10.63 -9.27
C SER A 62 -2.75 -10.17 -8.82
N SER A 63 -3.76 -11.04 -8.94
CA SER A 63 -5.12 -10.81 -8.45
C SER A 63 -5.13 -10.42 -6.97
N ARG A 64 -4.41 -11.19 -6.16
CA ARG A 64 -4.25 -10.87 -4.72
C ARG A 64 -3.58 -9.52 -4.47
N GLY A 65 -2.73 -9.07 -5.40
CA GLY A 65 -2.10 -7.75 -5.29
C GLY A 65 -3.14 -6.63 -5.46
N ALA A 66 -4.01 -6.79 -6.45
CA ALA A 66 -5.12 -5.87 -6.69
C ALA A 66 -6.10 -5.83 -5.50
N GLU A 67 -6.45 -6.98 -4.92
CA GLU A 67 -7.30 -7.04 -3.71
C GLU A 67 -6.70 -6.23 -2.53
N TYR A 68 -5.39 -6.30 -2.33
CA TYR A 68 -4.70 -5.52 -1.31
C TYR A 68 -4.73 -4.02 -1.60
N LEU A 69 -4.53 -3.61 -2.86
CA LEU A 69 -4.59 -2.21 -3.26
C LEU A 69 -6.01 -1.62 -3.09
N ASP A 70 -7.03 -2.41 -3.39
CA ASP A 70 -8.43 -2.02 -3.17
C ASP A 70 -8.75 -1.85 -1.67
N ASP A 71 -8.32 -2.79 -0.81
CA ASP A 71 -8.44 -2.64 0.65
C ASP A 71 -7.72 -1.37 1.16
N LEU A 72 -6.55 -1.05 0.62
CA LEU A 72 -5.85 0.20 0.95
C LEU A 72 -6.64 1.43 0.50
N HIS A 73 -7.19 1.41 -0.72
CA HIS A 73 -8.00 2.51 -1.24
C HIS A 73 -9.24 2.77 -0.38
N GLN A 74 -9.95 1.72 0.04
CA GLN A 74 -11.09 1.82 0.95
C GLN A 74 -10.71 2.41 2.32
N ARG A 75 -9.52 2.09 2.85
CA ARG A 75 -9.01 2.69 4.10
C ARG A 75 -8.67 4.17 3.96
N LEU A 76 -8.33 4.62 2.75
CA LEU A 76 -8.00 6.01 2.46
C LEU A 76 -9.24 6.86 2.18
N THR A 77 -10.40 6.25 1.89
CA THR A 77 -11.66 6.95 1.60
C THR A 77 -12.04 8.03 2.63
N PRO A 78 -11.86 7.85 3.96
CA PRO A 78 -12.14 8.90 4.95
C PRO A 78 -11.26 10.15 4.82
N PHE A 79 -10.21 10.12 4.00
CA PHE A 79 -9.24 11.19 3.78
C PHE A 79 -9.26 11.69 2.33
N GLY A 80 -10.35 11.49 1.60
CA GLY A 80 -10.44 11.80 0.17
C GLY A 80 -10.23 13.27 -0.21
N GLU A 81 -10.26 14.20 0.76
CA GLU A 81 -9.93 15.61 0.53
C GLU A 81 -8.42 15.87 0.43
N GLU A 82 -7.59 14.95 0.94
CA GLU A 82 -6.13 15.05 0.86
C GLU A 82 -5.67 14.87 -0.60
N PRO A 83 -4.86 15.81 -1.15
CA PRO A 83 -4.38 15.72 -2.53
C PRO A 83 -3.68 14.39 -2.85
N ALA A 84 -2.89 13.88 -1.90
CA ALA A 84 -2.18 12.61 -2.05
C ALA A 84 -3.12 11.41 -2.21
N VAL A 85 -4.31 11.46 -1.58
CA VAL A 85 -5.31 10.38 -1.68
C VAL A 85 -5.98 10.40 -3.04
N ARG A 86 -6.30 11.60 -3.55
CA ARG A 86 -6.85 11.76 -4.90
C ARG A 86 -5.87 11.28 -5.96
N GLU A 87 -4.61 11.70 -5.87
CA GLU A 87 -3.56 11.26 -6.79
C GLU A 87 -3.34 9.75 -6.74
N PHE A 88 -3.38 9.16 -5.54
CA PHE A 88 -3.31 7.71 -5.38
C PHE A 88 -4.47 7.00 -6.09
N GLY A 89 -5.70 7.50 -5.93
CA GLY A 89 -6.90 6.97 -6.59
C GLY A 89 -6.82 7.06 -8.11
N GLU A 90 -6.43 8.22 -8.65
CA GLU A 90 -6.25 8.44 -10.09
C GLU A 90 -5.23 7.45 -10.68
N ARG A 91 -4.10 7.23 -9.99
CA ARG A 91 -3.09 6.24 -10.41
C ARG A 91 -3.61 4.80 -10.36
N LEU A 92 -4.43 4.47 -9.36
CA LEU A 92 -5.01 3.13 -9.21
C LEU A 92 -5.99 2.82 -10.35
N GLU A 93 -6.81 3.80 -10.75
CA GLU A 93 -7.72 3.67 -11.89
C GLU A 93 -6.96 3.46 -13.21
N LEU A 94 -5.88 4.22 -13.44
CA LEU A 94 -5.01 4.05 -14.62
C LEU A 94 -4.36 2.67 -14.71
N GLN A 95 -4.11 2.02 -13.56
CA GLN A 95 -3.54 0.67 -13.48
C GLN A 95 -4.57 -0.44 -13.78
N ALA A 96 -5.86 -0.15 -13.58
CA ALA A 96 -6.94 -1.11 -13.76
C ALA A 96 -7.53 -1.11 -15.19
N ALA A 97 -7.28 -0.04 -15.95
CA ALA A 97 -7.65 0.12 -17.37
C ALA A 97 -6.72 -0.65 -18.31
#